data_AF-G1V003-F1
#
_entry.id   AF-G1V003-F1
#
_cell.length_a   1.000
_cell.length_b   1.000
_cell.length_c   1.000
_cell.angle_alpha   90.00
_cell.angle_beta   90.00
_cell.angle_gamma   90.00
#
_symmetry.space_group_name_H-M   'P 1'
#
loop_
_entity.id
_entity.type
_entity.pdbx_description
1 polymer ?
#
loop_
_entity_poly.entity_id
_entity_poly.type
_entity_poly.pdbx_seq_one_letter_code
_entity_poly.pdbx_strand_id
1 'polypeptide(L)'
;MNLMKFSIPLTLYRLEPSTLVNVTGDAIRRFAFRSIDNTPDEKVYGFVPEDDMFADLETSILEKGQYMSFGFRIDTGKIPSAILKKHLAEMTRAPPRGKARRSFPDPERRNSKTFASPGSFQKQNTAPL
;
A
#
# COMPACT_ATOMS: atom_id res chain seq x y z
N MET A 1 -38.86 0.70 -37.03
CA MET A 1 -37.71 1.46 -36.47
C MET A 1 -37.65 1.17 -34.97
N ASN A 2 -36.62 0.45 -34.52
CA ASN A 2 -36.43 0.15 -33.11
C ASN A 2 -35.75 1.37 -32.46
N LEU A 3 -36.54 2.22 -31.81
CA LEU A 3 -36.01 3.25 -30.91
C LEU A 3 -35.34 2.47 -29.76
N MET A 4 -34.01 2.49 -29.70
CA MET A 4 -33.29 1.90 -28.58
C MET A 4 -33.88 2.47 -27.30
N LYS A 5 -34.63 1.64 -26.56
CA LYS A 5 -35.13 1.99 -25.24
C LYS A 5 -33.90 2.07 -24.34
N PHE A 6 -33.26 3.23 -24.27
CA PHE A 6 -32.31 3.53 -23.24
C PHE A 6 -33.07 3.55 -21.92
N SER A 7 -33.05 2.44 -21.19
CA SER A 7 -33.56 2.37 -19.83
C SER A 7 -32.50 2.96 -18.91
N ILE A 8 -32.78 4.12 -18.32
CA ILE A 8 -31.94 4.70 -17.28
C ILE A 8 -32.45 4.18 -15.94
N PRO A 9 -31.63 3.52 -15.12
CA PRO A 9 -32.04 3.11 -13.79
C PRO A 9 -32.29 4.38 -12.96
N LEU A 10 -33.55 4.59 -12.56
CA LEU A 10 -33.94 5.70 -11.71
C LEU A 10 -34.34 5.15 -10.34
N THR A 11 -33.73 5.68 -9.29
CA THR A 11 -34.11 5.39 -7.91
C THR A 11 -34.58 6.67 -7.26
N LEU A 12 -35.81 6.66 -6.74
CA LEU A 12 -36.44 7.81 -6.10
C LEU A 12 -36.37 7.67 -4.59
N TYR A 13 -35.89 8.72 -3.94
CA TYR A 13 -35.87 8.83 -2.49
C TYR A 13 -36.69 10.04 -2.07
N ARG A 14 -37.48 9.89 -1.01
CA ARG A 14 -38.21 10.99 -0.38
C ARG A 14 -37.43 11.48 0.83
N LEU A 15 -37.10 12.76 0.85
CA LEU A 15 -36.50 13.42 2.01
C LEU A 15 -37.57 14.08 2.87
N GLU A 16 -37.35 14.09 4.18
CA GLU A 16 -38.13 14.91 5.10
C GLU A 16 -37.76 16.39 4.92
N PRO A 17 -38.72 17.33 4.93
CA PRO A 17 -38.46 18.74 4.65
C PRO A 17 -37.39 19.39 5.54
N SER A 18 -37.29 18.94 6.79
CA SER A 18 -36.28 19.42 7.75
C SER A 18 -34.84 19.12 7.31
N THR A 19 -34.64 18.03 6.55
CA THR A 19 -33.32 17.63 6.06
C THR A 19 -32.90 18.39 4.81
N LEU A 20 -33.86 18.80 3.97
CA LEU A 20 -33.61 19.57 2.75
C LEU A 20 -32.95 20.92 3.04
N VAL A 21 -33.26 21.54 4.18
CA VAL A 21 -32.67 22.83 4.60
C VAL A 21 -31.14 22.74 4.72
N ASN A 22 -30.60 21.56 5.04
CA ASN A 22 -29.15 21.34 5.17
C ASN A 22 -28.46 21.04 3.83
N VAL A 23 -29.22 20.77 2.78
CA VAL A 23 -28.71 20.41 1.45
C VAL A 23 -28.59 21.68 0.63
N THR A 24 -27.56 22.47 0.92
CA THR A 24 -27.23 23.71 0.21
C THR A 24 -26.08 23.47 -0.76
N GLY A 25 -25.95 24.30 -1.80
CA GLY A 25 -24.80 24.26 -2.71
C GLY A 25 -23.45 24.30 -1.98
N ASP A 26 -23.32 25.12 -0.93
CA ASP A 26 -22.13 25.20 -0.08
C ASP A 26 -21.82 23.89 0.64
N ALA A 27 -22.86 23.18 1.11
CA ALA A 27 -22.69 21.90 1.79
C ALA A 27 -22.13 20.85 0.82
N ILE A 28 -22.57 20.87 -0.44
CA ILE A 28 -22.08 19.95 -1.48
C ILE A 28 -20.65 20.30 -1.89
N ARG A 29 -20.34 21.59 -2.04
CA ARG A 29 -19.00 22.09 -2.39
C ARG A 29 -17.92 21.67 -1.40
N ARG A 30 -18.25 21.58 -0.10
CA ARG A 30 -17.34 21.03 0.93
C ARG A 30 -16.86 19.61 0.64
N PHE A 31 -17.65 18.84 -0.10
CA PHE A 31 -17.35 17.47 -0.51
C PHE A 31 -17.08 17.37 -2.02
N ALA A 32 -16.58 18.46 -2.64
CA ALA A 32 -16.11 18.46 -4.02
C ALA A 32 -15.04 17.39 -4.24
N PHE A 33 -15.07 16.76 -5.41
CA PHE A 33 -14.09 15.77 -5.82
C PHE A 33 -12.66 16.34 -5.78
N ARG A 34 -11.71 15.52 -5.34
CA ARG A 34 -10.28 15.84 -5.32
C ARG A 34 -9.51 14.73 -6.04
N SER A 35 -8.47 15.07 -6.80
CA SER A 35 -7.69 14.06 -7.51
C SER A 35 -7.01 13.09 -6.54
N ILE A 36 -6.97 11.81 -6.93
CA ILE A 36 -6.27 10.74 -6.23
C ILE A 36 -4.74 10.91 -6.25
N ASP A 37 -4.20 11.65 -7.22
CA ASP A 37 -2.74 11.84 -7.36
C ASP A 37 -2.11 12.52 -6.14
N ASN A 38 -2.91 13.26 -5.37
CA ASN A 38 -2.47 14.03 -4.22
C ASN A 38 -2.78 13.36 -2.87
N THR A 39 -3.33 12.13 -2.88
CA THR A 39 -3.72 11.40 -1.67
C THR A 39 -3.11 10.01 -1.63
N PRO A 40 -2.67 9.51 -0.45
CA PRO A 40 -2.21 8.13 -0.31
C PRO A 40 -3.35 7.11 -0.40
N ASP A 41 -4.60 7.57 -0.53
CA ASP A 41 -5.79 6.73 -0.53
C ASP A 41 -5.94 5.98 -1.86
N GLU A 42 -6.26 4.69 -1.77
CA GLU A 42 -6.55 3.85 -2.96
C GLU A 42 -7.86 4.24 -3.66
N LYS A 43 -8.69 5.05 -3.01
CA LYS A 43 -10.02 5.39 -3.49
C LYS A 43 -10.38 6.82 -3.11
N VAL A 44 -10.84 7.58 -4.08
CA VAL A 44 -11.33 8.95 -3.86
C VAL A 44 -12.73 9.09 -4.44
N TYR A 45 -13.55 9.87 -3.75
CA TYR A 45 -14.91 10.15 -4.16
C TYR A 45 -15.27 11.59 -3.82
N GLY A 46 -16.24 12.12 -4.56
CA GLY A 46 -16.75 13.45 -4.31
C GLY A 46 -17.74 13.92 -5.37
N PHE A 47 -18.30 15.09 -5.11
CA PHE A 47 -19.26 15.71 -6.01
C PHE A 47 -18.56 16.41 -7.18
N VAL A 48 -19.18 16.35 -8.34
CA VAL A 48 -18.73 16.99 -9.57
C VAL A 48 -19.92 17.71 -10.23
N PRO A 49 -19.68 18.70 -11.10
CA PRO A 49 -20.74 19.31 -11.88
C PRO A 49 -21.46 18.26 -12.75
N GLU A 50 -22.76 18.48 -13.00
CA GLU A 50 -23.53 17.61 -13.91
C GLU A 50 -22.98 17.67 -15.34
N ASP A 51 -22.65 18.89 -15.80
CA ASP A 51 -22.38 19.14 -17.21
C ASP A 51 -20.93 18.74 -17.61
N ASP A 52 -19.98 18.87 -16.68
CA ASP A 52 -18.58 18.48 -16.87
C ASP A 52 -17.99 17.88 -15.59
N MET A 53 -17.68 16.59 -15.62
CA MET A 53 -17.14 15.83 -14.49
C MET A 53 -15.67 16.12 -14.15
N PHE A 54 -14.99 16.94 -14.96
CA PHE A 54 -13.61 17.38 -14.74
C PHE A 54 -13.51 18.87 -14.38
N ALA A 55 -14.61 19.61 -14.46
CA ALA A 55 -14.65 21.02 -14.08
C ALA A 55 -14.67 21.19 -12.56
N ASP A 56 -14.19 22.35 -12.11
CA ASP A 56 -14.20 22.71 -10.70
C ASP A 56 -15.63 22.99 -10.23
N LEU A 57 -16.05 22.24 -9.22
CA LEU A 57 -17.37 22.39 -8.59
C LEU A 57 -17.57 23.80 -8.02
N GLU A 58 -16.48 24.47 -7.60
CA GLU A 58 -16.52 25.82 -7.04
C GLU A 58 -16.98 26.89 -8.04
N THR A 59 -16.76 26.67 -9.33
CA THR A 59 -17.18 27.63 -10.38
C THR A 59 -18.52 27.27 -11.00
N SER A 60 -19.06 26.11 -10.65
CA SER A 60 -20.22 25.52 -11.31
C SER A 60 -21.54 25.89 -10.64
N ILE A 61 -22.57 26.07 -11.45
CA ILE A 61 -23.93 26.37 -10.98
C ILE A 61 -24.64 25.05 -10.67
N LEU A 62 -24.89 24.80 -9.39
CA LEU A 62 -25.57 23.58 -8.92
C LEU A 62 -27.09 23.71 -8.96
N GLU A 63 -27.60 24.92 -8.72
CA GLU A 63 -29.02 25.22 -8.60
C GLU A 63 -29.59 25.59 -9.97
N LYS A 64 -30.50 24.76 -10.47
CA LYS A 64 -31.24 24.94 -11.73
C LYS A 64 -32.72 25.16 -11.39
N GLY A 65 -33.07 26.41 -11.09
CA GLY A 65 -34.43 26.79 -10.68
C GLY A 65 -34.79 26.23 -9.31
N GLN A 66 -35.81 25.35 -9.26
CA GLN A 66 -36.24 24.67 -8.03
C GLN A 66 -35.55 23.32 -7.80
N TYR A 67 -34.59 22.98 -8.67
CA TYR A 67 -33.87 21.72 -8.64
C TYR A 67 -32.38 21.98 -8.40
N MET A 68 -31.71 21.00 -7.81
CA MET A 68 -30.26 20.99 -7.71
C MET A 68 -29.74 19.73 -8.40
N SER A 69 -28.67 19.89 -9.17
CA SER A 69 -28.11 18.81 -9.97
C SER A 69 -26.59 18.75 -9.85
N PHE A 70 -26.08 17.54 -9.66
CA PHE A 70 -24.67 17.26 -9.46
C PHE A 70 -24.39 15.80 -9.77
N GLY A 71 -23.16 15.51 -10.19
CA GLY A 71 -22.65 14.15 -10.32
C GLY A 71 -21.94 13.69 -9.05
N PHE A 72 -21.80 12.38 -8.91
CA PHE A 72 -20.93 11.76 -7.91
C PHE A 72 -19.91 10.88 -8.60
N ARG A 73 -18.63 11.21 -8.42
CA ARG A 73 -17.51 10.50 -9.06
C ARG A 73 -16.78 9.65 -8.04
N ILE A 74 -16.32 8.47 -8.47
CA ILE A 74 -15.53 7.54 -7.68
C ILE A 74 -14.35 7.07 -8.51
N ASP A 75 -13.15 7.43 -8.07
CA ASP A 75 -11.90 6.99 -8.69
C ASP A 75 -11.22 5.98 -7.77
N THR A 76 -10.66 4.91 -8.33
CA THR A 76 -9.99 3.85 -7.56
C THR A 76 -8.65 3.51 -8.18
N GLY A 77 -7.57 3.80 -7.46
CA GLY A 77 -6.23 3.33 -7.78
C GLY A 77 -6.13 1.83 -7.49
N LYS A 78 -6.32 1.00 -8.53
CA LYS A 78 -6.16 -0.45 -8.38
C LYS A 78 -4.72 -0.85 -8.67
N ILE A 79 -4.01 -1.33 -7.64
CA ILE A 79 -2.74 -2.03 -7.83
C ILE A 79 -3.04 -3.53 -7.93
N PRO A 80 -2.76 -4.18 -9.07
CA PRO A 80 -2.94 -5.62 -9.22
C PRO A 80 -2.19 -6.40 -8.13
N SER A 81 -2.87 -7.36 -7.50
CA SER A 81 -2.30 -8.18 -6.42
C SER A 81 -1.05 -8.96 -6.83
N ALA A 82 -0.95 -9.34 -8.10
CA ALA A 82 0.22 -10.00 -8.67
C ALA A 82 1.49 -9.12 -8.58
N ILE A 83 1.34 -7.80 -8.79
CA ILE A 83 2.45 -6.83 -8.70
C ILE A 83 2.89 -6.69 -7.24
N LEU A 84 1.93 -6.57 -6.32
CA LEU A 84 2.22 -6.54 -4.88
C LEU A 84 2.97 -7.80 -4.42
N LYS A 85 2.52 -8.98 -4.86
CA LYS A 85 3.17 -10.26 -4.55
C LYS A 85 4.61 -10.34 -5.08
N LYS A 86 4.85 -9.86 -6.30
CA LYS A 86 6.19 -9.82 -6.90
C LYS A 86 7.13 -8.95 -6.06
N HIS A 87 6.72 -7.71 -5.74
CA HIS A 87 7.54 -6.80 -4.93
C HIS A 87 7.77 -7.33 -3.51
N LEU A 88 6.76 -7.95 -2.89
CA LEU A 88 6.90 -8.58 -1.58
C LEU A 88 7.93 -9.74 -1.61
N ALA A 89 7.89 -10.56 -2.66
CA ALA A 89 8.83 -11.66 -2.85
C ALA A 89 10.27 -11.15 -3.11
N GLU A 90 10.44 -10.06 -3.86
CA GLU A 90 11.73 -9.41 -4.05
C GLU A 90 12.30 -8.84 -2.74
N MET A 91 11.46 -8.20 -1.93
CA MET A 91 11.86 -7.60 -0.65
C MET A 91 12.28 -8.65 0.38
N THR A 92 11.61 -9.80 0.40
CA THR A 92 11.92 -10.93 1.29
C THR A 92 13.09 -11.80 0.79
N ARG A 93 13.38 -11.78 -0.51
CA ARG A 93 14.52 -12.48 -1.12
C ARG A 93 15.83 -11.69 -1.04
N ALA A 94 15.77 -10.37 -0.87
CA ALA A 94 16.96 -9.56 -0.62
C ALA A 94 17.55 -9.91 0.76
N PRO A 95 18.82 -10.37 0.86
CA PRO A 95 19.46 -10.55 2.16
C PRO A 95 19.54 -9.20 2.89
N PRO A 96 19.45 -9.17 4.23
CA PRO A 96 19.59 -7.93 4.99
C PRO A 96 20.90 -7.24 4.59
N ARG A 97 20.81 -6.02 4.06
CA ARG A 97 21.98 -5.21 3.71
C ARG A 97 22.73 -4.81 5.00
N GLY A 98 23.68 -5.66 5.41
CA GLY A 98 24.74 -5.43 6.40
C GLY A 98 24.29 -5.52 7.86
N LYS A 99 24.96 -6.21 8.79
CA LYS A 99 26.34 -6.71 8.83
C LYS A 99 26.39 -7.98 9.69
N ALA A 100 26.81 -9.10 9.10
CA ALA A 100 27.56 -10.10 9.84
C ALA A 100 28.94 -9.49 10.15
N ARG A 101 29.27 -9.29 11.43
CA ARG A 101 30.64 -9.29 11.98
C ARG A 101 30.59 -9.14 13.50
N ARG A 102 30.31 -10.24 14.19
CA ARG A 102 31.07 -10.68 15.37
C ARG A 102 30.98 -12.21 15.40
N SER A 103 32.03 -12.86 14.89
CA SER A 103 32.31 -14.25 15.23
C SER A 103 32.50 -14.31 16.74
N PHE A 104 31.54 -14.90 17.44
CA PHE A 104 31.71 -15.26 18.84
C PHE A 104 32.80 -16.34 18.91
N PRO A 105 33.88 -16.17 19.68
CA PRO A 105 34.84 -17.25 19.88
C PRO A 105 34.18 -18.30 20.77
N ASP A 106 34.22 -19.54 20.30
CA ASP A 106 33.74 -20.75 20.97
C ASP A 106 34.50 -20.96 22.31
N PRO A 107 33.84 -21.12 23.47
CA PRO A 107 34.53 -21.20 24.77
C PRO A 107 35.28 -22.53 25.00
N GLU A 108 35.05 -23.57 24.21
CA GLU A 108 35.50 -24.95 24.50
C GLU A 108 36.81 -25.39 23.81
N ARG A 109 37.76 -24.48 23.59
CA ARG A 109 39.12 -24.88 23.17
C ARG A 109 40.21 -24.54 24.17
N ARG A 110 39.86 -24.57 25.46
CA ARG A 110 40.81 -24.52 26.57
C ARG A 110 40.64 -25.82 27.37
N ASN A 111 41.56 -26.76 27.15
CA ASN A 111 41.95 -27.90 28.01
C ASN A 111 41.98 -29.26 27.29
N SER A 112 43.11 -29.54 26.65
CA SER A 112 43.64 -30.92 26.54
C SER A 112 45.14 -30.90 26.24
N LYS A 113 45.92 -30.36 27.19
CA LYS A 113 47.35 -30.69 27.31
C LYS A 113 47.68 -30.91 28.79
N THR A 114 47.11 -31.97 29.35
CA THR A 114 47.68 -32.66 30.49
C THR A 114 48.08 -34.03 29.99
N PHE A 115 49.39 -34.31 30.02
CA PHE A 115 50.02 -35.53 30.52
C PHE A 115 51.39 -35.67 29.88
N ALA A 116 52.40 -35.25 30.66
CA ALA A 116 53.79 -35.53 30.40
C ALA A 116 54.13 -36.92 30.99
N SER A 117 54.67 -37.80 30.13
CA SER A 117 55.62 -38.91 30.39
C SER A 117 55.13 -40.09 31.28
N PRO A 118 55.75 -41.31 31.26
CA PRO A 118 57.09 -41.66 30.75
C PRO A 118 57.25 -43.03 30.00
N GLY A 119 58.44 -43.21 29.39
CA GLY A 119 59.07 -44.52 29.09
C GLY A 119 58.72 -45.13 27.73
N SER A 120 59.60 -45.80 26.98
CA SER A 120 61.03 -46.10 27.08
C SER A 120 61.42 -46.87 25.80
N PHE A 121 62.63 -46.62 25.29
CA PHE A 121 63.51 -47.57 24.60
C PHE A 121 63.08 -48.17 23.23
N GLN A 122 63.82 -47.82 22.17
CA GLN A 122 64.63 -48.83 21.47
C GLN A 122 65.84 -48.21 20.74
N LYS A 123 67.02 -48.72 21.08
CA LYS A 123 68.33 -48.50 20.45
C LYS A 123 68.28 -48.81 18.95
N GLN A 124 69.07 -48.07 18.17
CA GLN A 124 69.93 -48.65 17.12
C GLN A 124 71.22 -47.81 16.97
N ASN A 125 72.35 -48.50 17.16
CA ASN A 125 73.70 -47.99 16.98
C ASN A 125 74.02 -47.81 15.49
N THR A 126 74.81 -46.80 15.12
CA THR A 126 76.11 -46.99 14.42
C THR A 126 76.91 -45.68 14.32
N ALA A 127 78.22 -45.80 14.56
CA ALA A 127 79.31 -44.80 14.43
C ALA A 127 79.60 -44.48 12.93
N PRO A 128 80.60 -43.66 12.49
CA PRO A 128 81.88 -43.22 13.11
C PRO A 128 82.09 -41.67 13.02
N LEU A 129 83.13 -41.00 13.48
CA LEU A 129 84.57 -41.21 13.74
C LEU A 129 84.98 -40.44 15.01
#